data_AF-A0A7V7DU68-F1
#
_entry.id   AF-A0A7V7DU68-F1
#
_cell.length_a   1.000
_cell.length_b   1.000
_cell.length_c   1.000
_cell.angle_alpha   90.00
_cell.angle_beta   90.00
_cell.angle_gamma   90.00
#
_symmetry.space_group_name_H-M   'P 1'
#
loop_
_entity.id
_entity.type
_entity.pdbx_description
1 polymer ?
#
loop_
_entity_poly.entity_id
_entity_poly.type
_entity_poly.pdbx_seq_one_letter_code
_entity_poly.pdbx_strand_id
1 'polypeptide(L)'
;KVEVRIRVNDRQGQQITAASADVPAELFPAYLLEAPPVSQGQVNHQASSEKSSGGISKDGLVVELTTTRGEGRPFYRNGEHIKFVIRLNRAAYVYLFDLNPKGNAVLLYPVDGSGRLARGGQCGSMPRPDVPIILPEDGCSYDLVVTEPYGTDTVWALAAESPLDFPGDLTGDWSLASDLVGRLRNQGLSAKGGYAEAEVEVVTGP
;
A
#
# COMPACT_ATOMS: atom_id res chain seq x y z
N LYS A 1 19.49 -4.89 24.03
CA LYS A 1 19.33 -3.44 23.75
C LYS A 1 19.24 -3.26 22.25
N VAL A 2 18.32 -2.42 21.79
CA VAL A 2 18.09 -2.10 20.37
C VAL A 2 18.49 -0.64 20.16
N GLU A 3 19.35 -0.38 19.18
CA GLU A 3 19.65 1.00 18.80
C GLU A 3 18.57 1.49 17.84
N VAL A 4 17.80 2.49 18.26
CA VAL A 4 16.81 3.15 17.40
C VAL A 4 17.44 4.40 16.82
N ARG A 5 17.43 4.51 15.49
CA ARG A 5 17.92 5.69 14.75
C ARG A 5 16.77 6.36 14.03
N ILE A 6 16.56 7.64 14.31
CA ILE A 6 15.61 8.49 13.60
C ILE A 6 16.42 9.40 12.69
N ARG A 7 16.08 9.43 11.40
CA ARG A 7 16.64 10.36 10.43
C ARG A 7 15.50 11.19 9.85
N VAL A 8 15.71 12.50 9.77
CA VAL A 8 14.81 13.41 9.08
C VAL A 8 15.54 13.86 7.83
N ASN A 9 15.01 13.52 6.67
CA ASN A 9 15.53 13.95 5.39
C ASN A 9 14.63 15.05 4.82
N ASP A 10 15.22 15.93 4.02
CA ASP A 10 14.46 16.86 3.21
C ASP A 10 13.82 16.17 2.00
N ARG A 11 13.12 16.96 1.18
CA ARG A 11 12.42 16.45 -0.01
C ARG A 11 13.37 15.97 -1.12
N GLN A 12 14.65 16.26 -1.02
CA GLN A 12 15.69 15.87 -1.99
C GLN A 12 16.47 14.65 -1.48
N GLY A 13 16.07 14.08 -0.32
CA GLY A 13 16.74 12.95 0.32
C GLY A 13 17.97 13.36 1.14
N GLN A 14 18.23 14.65 1.32
CA GLN A 14 19.35 15.13 2.12
C GLN A 14 18.99 15.09 3.61
N GLN A 15 19.82 14.45 4.43
CA GLN A 15 19.59 14.37 5.87
C GLN A 15 19.68 15.76 6.53
N ILE A 16 18.56 16.22 7.12
CA ILE A 16 18.46 17.45 7.91
C ILE A 16 18.96 17.22 9.32
N THR A 17 18.55 16.11 9.95
CA THR A 17 18.96 15.76 11.31
C THR A 17 18.87 14.26 11.54
N ALA A 18 19.58 13.77 12.57
CA ALA A 18 19.46 12.41 13.04
C ALA A 18 19.59 12.35 14.57
N ALA A 19 18.88 11.41 15.18
CA ALA A 19 18.98 11.08 16.59
C ALA A 19 19.08 9.57 16.76
N SER A 20 19.82 9.13 17.76
CA SER A 20 19.93 7.71 18.13
C SER A 20 19.73 7.53 19.62
N ALA A 21 19.04 6.47 20.02
CA ALA A 21 18.86 6.09 21.41
C ALA A 21 18.90 4.57 21.58
N ASP A 22 19.49 4.12 22.69
CA ASP A 22 19.40 2.73 23.12
C ASP A 22 18.07 2.49 23.82
N VAL A 23 17.29 1.55 23.31
CA VAL A 23 16.02 1.13 23.88
C VAL A 23 16.16 -0.29 24.44
N PRO A 24 15.68 -0.59 25.66
CA PRO A 24 15.63 -1.95 26.19
C PRO A 24 14.90 -2.89 25.22
N ALA A 25 15.45 -4.09 24.99
CA ALA A 25 14.90 -5.01 23.99
C ALA A 25 13.54 -5.57 24.42
N GLU A 26 13.28 -5.57 25.73
CA GLU A 26 12.06 -6.04 26.37
C GLU A 26 10.84 -5.17 26.03
N LEU A 27 11.06 -3.95 25.51
CA LEU A 27 10.00 -3.06 25.03
C LEU A 27 9.54 -3.40 23.61
N PHE A 28 10.24 -4.29 22.91
CA PHE A 28 9.89 -4.71 21.55
C PHE A 28 9.25 -6.10 21.56
N PRO A 29 8.19 -6.31 20.77
CA PRO A 29 7.72 -7.66 20.47
C PRO A 29 8.86 -8.55 19.94
N ALA A 30 8.92 -9.80 20.42
CA ALA A 30 9.99 -10.75 20.07
C ALA A 30 10.18 -10.92 18.55
N TYR A 31 9.08 -10.92 17.78
CA TYR A 31 9.11 -11.07 16.33
C TYR A 31 9.87 -9.94 15.59
N LEU A 32 10.02 -8.75 16.20
CA LEU A 32 10.82 -7.65 15.63
C LEU A 32 12.32 -7.83 15.87
N LEU A 33 12.69 -8.68 16.83
CA LEU A 33 14.07 -8.94 17.24
C LEU A 33 14.64 -10.20 16.59
N GLU A 34 13.76 -11.08 16.11
CA GLU A 34 14.14 -12.28 15.38
C GLU A 34 14.65 -11.89 13.99
N ALA A 35 15.92 -12.20 13.73
CA ALA A 35 16.46 -12.06 12.37
C ALA A 35 15.67 -13.00 11.44
N PRO A 36 15.24 -12.53 10.25
CA PRO A 36 14.57 -13.41 9.29
C PRO A 36 15.49 -14.60 8.95
N PRO A 37 14.94 -15.81 8.75
CA PRO A 37 15.73 -16.99 8.45
C PRO A 37 16.57 -16.75 7.19
N VAL A 38 17.89 -16.87 7.35
CA VAL A 38 18.86 -16.62 6.28
C VAL A 38 18.82 -17.77 5.28
N SER A 39 18.16 -17.57 4.14
CA SER A 39 18.41 -18.42 2.97
C SER A 39 19.85 -18.18 2.51
N GLN A 40 20.70 -19.20 2.62
CA GLN A 40 22.09 -19.14 2.19
C GLN A 40 22.18 -18.95 0.68
N GLY A 41 22.37 -17.70 0.24
CA GLY A 41 22.61 -17.32 -1.15
C GLY A 41 23.43 -16.04 -1.21
N GLN A 42 24.75 -16.21 -1.38
CA GLN A 42 25.79 -15.26 -1.80
C GLN A 42 25.47 -13.75 -1.73
N VAL A 43 26.06 -13.08 -0.73
CA VAL A 43 26.00 -11.64 -0.52
C VAL A 43 27.03 -10.93 -1.40
N ASN A 44 26.58 -10.29 -2.48
CA ASN A 44 27.31 -9.18 -3.07
C ASN A 44 26.96 -7.90 -2.31
N HIS A 45 27.95 -7.32 -1.64
CA HIS A 45 27.84 -6.00 -1.02
C HIS A 45 27.80 -4.92 -2.11
N GLN A 46 26.59 -4.51 -2.51
CA GLN A 46 26.36 -3.22 -3.15
C GLN A 46 25.33 -2.46 -2.34
N ALA A 47 25.66 -1.18 -2.10
CA ALA A 47 24.93 -0.23 -1.30
C ALA A 47 23.41 -0.35 -1.52
N SER A 48 22.70 -0.44 -0.40
CA SER A 48 21.25 -0.35 -0.33
C SER A 48 20.79 1.01 -0.87
N SER A 49 20.62 1.12 -2.18
CA SER A 49 19.57 1.95 -2.73
C SER A 49 18.27 1.29 -2.27
N GLU A 50 17.50 2.00 -1.46
CA GLU A 50 16.11 1.70 -1.15
C GLU A 50 15.44 1.22 -2.44
N LYS A 51 15.13 -0.08 -2.52
CA LYS A 51 14.24 -0.60 -3.54
C LYS A 51 12.89 -0.01 -3.20
N SER A 52 12.57 1.16 -3.76
CA SER A 52 11.17 1.50 -4.04
C SER A 52 10.58 0.26 -4.71
N SER A 53 9.58 -0.37 -4.09
CA SER A 53 8.78 -1.43 -4.71
C SER A 53 8.54 -1.05 -6.17
N GLY A 54 8.95 -1.91 -7.12
CA GLY A 54 9.08 -1.60 -8.55
C GLY A 54 7.75 -1.28 -9.23
N GLY A 55 7.16 -0.16 -8.86
CA GLY A 55 5.89 0.34 -9.36
C GLY A 55 6.06 0.91 -10.76
N ILE A 56 5.00 0.77 -11.56
CA ILE A 56 4.90 1.43 -12.85
C ILE A 56 4.69 2.92 -12.60
N SER A 57 5.39 3.77 -13.36
CA SER A 57 5.18 5.22 -13.38
C SER A 57 5.14 5.71 -14.81
N LYS A 58 4.13 6.53 -15.13
CA LYS A 58 3.94 7.19 -16.42
C LYS A 58 3.74 8.69 -16.21
N ASP A 59 4.31 9.47 -17.11
CA ASP A 59 4.28 10.94 -17.13
C ASP A 59 4.72 11.57 -15.80
N GLY A 60 5.58 10.88 -15.05
CA GLY A 60 6.12 11.32 -13.77
C GLY A 60 5.16 11.26 -12.59
N LEU A 61 4.00 10.60 -12.70
CA LEU A 61 3.14 10.33 -11.54
C LEU A 61 3.80 9.26 -10.66
N VAL A 62 3.82 9.49 -9.36
CA VAL A 62 4.33 8.53 -8.37
C VAL A 62 3.27 8.33 -7.30
N VAL A 63 3.05 7.06 -6.95
CA VAL A 63 2.27 6.64 -5.80
C VAL A 63 3.14 5.80 -4.90
N GLU A 64 3.10 6.08 -3.60
CA GLU A 64 3.71 5.30 -2.55
C GLU A 64 2.60 4.64 -1.74
N LEU A 65 2.80 3.37 -1.38
CA LEU A 65 1.88 2.60 -0.55
C LEU A 65 2.67 1.92 0.56
N THR A 66 2.23 2.12 1.79
CA THR A 66 2.72 1.38 2.95
C THR A 66 1.59 1.15 3.94
N THR A 67 1.87 0.49 5.06
CA THR A 67 0.97 0.43 6.19
C THR A 67 1.50 1.25 7.36
N THR A 68 0.66 1.46 8.37
CA THR A 68 1.09 2.08 9.63
C THR A 68 2.12 1.24 10.41
N ARG A 69 2.41 -0.01 9.98
CA ARG A 69 3.48 -0.87 10.53
C ARG A 69 4.80 -0.78 9.75
N GLY A 70 4.85 0.02 8.68
CA GLY A 70 6.04 0.29 7.89
C GLY A 70 6.29 -0.72 6.75
N GLU A 71 7.45 -0.57 6.11
CA GLU A 71 7.88 -1.33 4.94
C GLU A 71 8.58 -2.62 5.37
N GLY A 72 7.83 -3.71 5.51
CA GLY A 72 8.43 -4.97 5.97
C GLY A 72 7.42 -6.09 6.24
N ARG A 73 6.64 -6.47 5.21
CA ARG A 73 5.62 -7.54 5.28
C ARG A 73 4.86 -7.53 6.61
N PRO A 74 4.12 -6.45 6.90
CA PRO A 74 3.46 -6.27 8.18
C PRO A 74 2.51 -7.45 8.46
N PHE A 75 2.71 -8.07 9.62
CA PHE A 75 1.86 -9.13 10.13
C PHE A 75 0.71 -8.52 10.94
N TYR A 76 -0.54 -8.93 10.71
CA TYR A 76 -1.73 -8.52 11.46
C TYR A 76 -2.50 -9.74 11.99
N ARG A 77 -3.03 -9.62 13.22
CA ARG A 77 -3.83 -10.65 13.88
C ARG A 77 -5.32 -10.47 13.63
N ASN A 78 -6.08 -11.54 13.82
CA ASN A 78 -7.54 -11.53 13.76
C ASN A 78 -8.14 -10.40 14.62
N GLY A 79 -9.07 -9.65 14.04
CA GLY A 79 -9.71 -8.50 14.67
C GLY A 79 -8.88 -7.22 14.69
N GLU A 80 -7.62 -7.23 14.23
CA GLU A 80 -6.85 -6.00 14.10
C GLU A 80 -7.34 -5.16 12.91
N HIS A 81 -7.35 -3.84 13.10
CA HIS A 81 -7.61 -2.90 12.03
C HIS A 81 -6.33 -2.64 11.23
N ILE A 82 -6.41 -2.77 9.91
CA ILE A 82 -5.33 -2.42 8.99
C ILE A 82 -5.54 -0.97 8.57
N LYS A 83 -4.44 -0.20 8.57
CA LYS A 83 -4.40 1.15 8.01
C LYS A 83 -3.32 1.25 6.96
N PHE A 84 -3.70 1.70 5.77
CA PHE A 84 -2.78 1.99 4.68
C PHE A 84 -2.45 3.47 4.64
N VAL A 85 -1.21 3.78 4.28
CA VAL A 85 -0.74 5.14 4.05
C VAL A 85 -0.39 5.26 2.58
N ILE A 86 -1.06 6.18 1.89
CA ILE A 86 -0.82 6.46 0.48
C ILE A 86 -0.31 7.87 0.33
N ARG A 87 0.74 8.05 -0.47
CA ARG A 87 1.25 9.38 -0.85
C ARG A 87 1.38 9.50 -2.35
N LEU A 88 1.00 10.66 -2.87
CA LEU A 88 1.10 11.00 -4.28
C LEU A 88 1.96 12.24 -4.45
N ASN A 89 2.74 12.31 -5.53
CA ASN A 89 3.46 13.53 -5.88
C ASN A 89 2.59 14.57 -6.64
N ARG A 90 1.41 14.16 -7.14
CA ARG A 90 0.43 15.01 -7.83
C ARG A 90 -1.01 14.54 -7.53
N ALA A 91 -1.99 15.41 -7.76
CA ALA A 91 -3.39 15.06 -7.55
C ALA A 91 -3.83 14.02 -8.59
N ALA A 92 -4.35 12.89 -8.15
CA ALA A 92 -4.78 11.78 -8.99
C ALA A 92 -5.84 10.95 -8.28
N TYR A 93 -6.75 10.33 -9.02
CA TYR A 93 -7.68 9.34 -8.47
C TYR A 93 -6.89 8.16 -7.93
N VAL A 94 -7.22 7.71 -6.72
CA VAL A 94 -6.59 6.56 -6.08
C VAL A 94 -7.57 5.41 -5.99
N TYR A 95 -7.08 4.21 -6.30
CA TYR A 95 -7.81 2.97 -6.10
C TYR A 95 -6.93 2.00 -5.32
N LEU A 96 -7.52 1.29 -4.36
CA LEU A 96 -6.83 0.29 -3.56
C LEU A 96 -7.56 -1.05 -3.73
N PHE A 97 -6.82 -2.08 -4.06
CA PHE A 97 -7.34 -3.44 -4.23
C PHE A 97 -6.62 -4.41 -3.31
N ASP A 98 -7.36 -5.36 -2.77
CA ASP A 98 -6.80 -6.60 -2.23
C ASP A 98 -6.74 -7.64 -3.36
N LEU A 99 -5.56 -8.22 -3.57
CA LEU A 99 -5.31 -9.33 -4.48
C LEU A 99 -4.92 -10.55 -3.63
N ASN A 100 -5.88 -11.42 -3.39
CA ASN A 100 -5.67 -12.56 -2.50
C ASN A 100 -4.94 -13.73 -3.20
N PRO A 101 -4.32 -14.66 -2.43
CA PRO A 101 -3.62 -15.84 -2.97
C PRO A 101 -4.46 -16.76 -3.83
N LYS A 102 -5.79 -16.68 -3.75
CA LYS A 102 -6.71 -17.47 -4.57
C LYS A 102 -6.93 -16.85 -5.95
N GLY A 103 -6.32 -15.69 -6.23
CA GLY A 103 -6.40 -14.99 -7.50
C GLY A 103 -7.64 -14.12 -7.65
N ASN A 104 -8.36 -13.82 -6.56
CA ASN A 104 -9.49 -12.89 -6.62
C ASN A 104 -9.06 -11.47 -6.23
N ALA A 105 -9.75 -10.48 -6.79
CA ALA A 105 -9.60 -9.07 -6.47
C ALA A 105 -10.81 -8.55 -5.69
N VAL A 106 -10.54 -7.70 -4.70
CA VAL A 106 -11.56 -6.96 -3.96
C VAL A 106 -11.20 -5.48 -3.96
N LEU A 107 -12.17 -4.61 -4.25
CA LEU A 107 -11.98 -3.17 -4.13
C LEU A 107 -12.02 -2.77 -2.65
N LEU A 108 -10.94 -2.18 -2.15
CA LEU A 108 -10.85 -1.65 -0.79
C LEU A 108 -11.11 -0.13 -0.74
N TYR A 109 -10.78 0.59 -1.82
CA TYR A 109 -11.00 2.04 -1.91
C TYR A 109 -11.07 2.53 -3.36
N PRO A 110 -11.92 3.52 -3.69
CA PRO A 110 -12.94 4.09 -2.81
C PRO A 110 -14.21 3.25 -2.83
N VAL A 111 -14.77 2.95 -1.66
CA VAL A 111 -16.02 2.17 -1.53
C VAL A 111 -17.11 2.96 -0.81
N ASP A 112 -18.37 2.69 -1.17
CA ASP A 112 -19.55 3.19 -0.47
C ASP A 112 -19.95 2.26 0.70
N GLY A 113 -21.04 2.59 1.41
CA GLY A 113 -21.54 1.76 2.52
C GLY A 113 -22.01 0.36 2.14
N SER A 114 -22.06 0.03 0.86
CA SER A 114 -22.33 -1.32 0.34
C SER A 114 -21.06 -2.06 -0.09
N GLY A 115 -19.89 -1.45 0.06
CA GLY A 115 -18.61 -2.01 -0.39
C GLY A 115 -18.38 -1.93 -1.90
N ARG A 116 -19.17 -1.12 -2.62
CA ARG A 116 -19.05 -0.93 -4.07
C ARG A 116 -18.31 0.37 -4.38
N LEU A 117 -17.75 0.48 -5.58
CA LEU A 117 -17.05 1.70 -6.02
C LEU A 117 -17.88 2.96 -5.74
N ALA A 118 -17.37 3.83 -4.88
CA ALA A 118 -18.01 5.11 -4.58
C ALA A 118 -17.87 6.05 -5.79
N ARG A 119 -19.01 6.50 -6.34
CA ARG A 119 -19.07 7.47 -7.43
C ARG A 119 -19.51 8.84 -6.90
N GLY A 120 -18.58 9.55 -6.28
CA GLY A 120 -18.82 10.82 -5.60
C GLY A 120 -19.35 10.66 -4.17
N GLY A 121 -19.14 11.67 -3.32
CA GLY A 121 -19.57 11.65 -1.92
C GLY A 121 -18.44 11.92 -0.92
N GLN A 122 -18.59 11.43 0.31
CA GLN A 122 -17.62 11.61 1.41
C GLN A 122 -16.30 10.85 1.21
N CYS A 123 -16.31 9.76 0.42
CA CYS A 123 -15.15 8.92 0.16
C CYS A 123 -14.65 9.08 -1.28
N GLY A 124 -13.35 8.90 -1.50
CA GLY A 124 -12.78 8.99 -2.85
C GLY A 124 -12.57 10.42 -3.33
N SER A 125 -12.45 11.38 -2.40
CA SER A 125 -12.11 12.75 -2.76
C SER A 125 -10.70 12.79 -3.37
N MET A 126 -10.48 13.65 -4.37
CA MET A 126 -9.19 13.65 -5.06
C MET A 126 -8.07 14.10 -4.10
N PRO A 127 -7.09 13.23 -3.81
CA PRO A 127 -5.96 13.49 -2.92
C PRO A 127 -5.21 14.77 -3.27
N ARG A 128 -4.74 15.48 -2.25
CA ARG A 128 -3.79 16.57 -2.44
C ARG A 128 -2.38 16.02 -2.63
N PRO A 129 -1.57 16.62 -3.53
CA PRO A 129 -0.16 16.26 -3.65
C PRO A 129 0.58 16.38 -2.32
N ASP A 130 1.51 15.45 -2.06
CA ASP A 130 2.41 15.43 -0.90
C ASP A 130 1.76 15.37 0.49
N VAL A 131 0.44 15.21 0.56
CA VAL A 131 -0.28 14.98 1.81
C VAL A 131 -0.63 13.50 1.88
N PRO A 132 -0.11 12.73 2.86
CA PRO A 132 -0.45 11.33 2.99
C PRO A 132 -1.93 11.18 3.33
N ILE A 133 -2.58 10.21 2.70
CA ILE A 133 -3.92 9.76 3.05
C ILE A 133 -3.79 8.48 3.86
N ILE A 134 -4.54 8.42 4.95
CA ILE A 134 -4.67 7.21 5.75
C ILE A 134 -6.01 6.58 5.39
N LEU A 135 -5.96 5.33 4.93
CA LEU A 135 -7.12 4.53 4.58
C LEU A 135 -7.38 3.46 5.65
N PRO A 136 -8.64 3.22 6.06
CA PRO A 136 -9.85 3.95 5.66
C PRO A 136 -9.85 5.44 6.05
N GLU A 137 -10.45 6.29 5.21
CA GLU A 137 -10.58 7.73 5.52
C GLU A 137 -11.58 7.96 6.65
N ASP A 138 -11.33 8.96 7.48
CA ASP A 138 -12.28 9.37 8.53
C ASP A 138 -13.61 9.81 7.90
N GLY A 139 -14.71 9.23 8.38
CA GLY A 139 -16.05 9.49 7.86
C GLY A 139 -16.47 8.61 6.68
N CYS A 140 -15.58 7.74 6.20
CA CYS A 140 -15.97 6.66 5.30
C CYS A 140 -16.59 5.49 6.06
N SER A 141 -17.63 4.92 5.47
CA SER A 141 -18.45 3.85 6.05
C SER A 141 -17.86 2.45 5.86
N TYR A 142 -16.55 2.28 6.03
CA TYR A 142 -15.91 0.97 5.96
C TYR A 142 -14.70 0.89 6.88
N ASP A 143 -14.49 -0.31 7.44
CA ASP A 143 -13.31 -0.66 8.22
C ASP A 143 -12.58 -1.80 7.52
N LEU A 144 -11.24 -1.79 7.61
CA LEU A 144 -10.41 -2.90 7.16
C LEU A 144 -9.98 -3.70 8.38
N VAL A 145 -10.73 -4.76 8.69
CA VAL A 145 -10.50 -5.63 9.84
C VAL A 145 -10.04 -6.99 9.35
N VAL A 146 -8.98 -7.53 9.98
CA VAL A 146 -8.52 -8.88 9.69
C VAL A 146 -9.55 -9.90 10.14
N THR A 147 -9.98 -10.74 9.20
CA THR A 147 -10.86 -11.88 9.42
C THR A 147 -10.36 -13.08 8.62
N GLU A 148 -10.91 -14.26 8.88
CA GLU A 148 -10.61 -15.43 8.06
C GLU A 148 -11.09 -15.25 6.61
N PRO A 149 -10.38 -15.82 5.61
CA PRO A 149 -9.19 -16.65 5.74
C PRO A 149 -7.89 -15.85 5.90
N TYR A 150 -6.98 -16.34 6.74
CA TYR A 150 -5.65 -15.75 6.91
C TYR A 150 -4.68 -16.16 5.81
N GLY A 151 -3.67 -15.34 5.54
CA GLY A 151 -2.69 -15.61 4.50
C GLY A 151 -1.72 -14.47 4.25
N THR A 152 -1.22 -14.40 3.03
CA THR A 152 -0.41 -13.28 2.55
C THR A 152 -1.11 -12.68 1.36
N ASP A 153 -1.62 -11.47 1.53
CA ASP A 153 -2.38 -10.76 0.51
C ASP A 153 -1.49 -9.68 -0.12
N THR A 154 -1.67 -9.43 -1.41
CA THR A 154 -1.02 -8.30 -2.09
C THR A 154 -2.01 -7.16 -2.17
N VAL A 155 -1.72 -6.07 -1.48
CA VAL A 155 -2.51 -4.85 -1.59
C VAL A 155 -1.89 -3.99 -2.67
N TRP A 156 -2.69 -3.66 -3.69
CA TRP A 156 -2.26 -2.94 -4.88
C TRP A 156 -2.94 -1.58 -4.95
N ALA A 157 -2.14 -0.52 -4.92
CA ALA A 157 -2.58 0.84 -5.12
C ALA A 157 -2.33 1.29 -6.56
N LEU A 158 -3.31 2.00 -7.10
CA LEU A 158 -3.24 2.68 -8.37
C LEU A 158 -3.48 4.16 -8.18
N ALA A 159 -2.78 4.97 -8.96
CA ALA A 159 -3.08 6.38 -9.12
C ALA A 159 -3.22 6.73 -10.60
N ALA A 160 -4.25 7.50 -10.96
CA ALA A 160 -4.46 7.97 -12.33
C ALA A 160 -5.00 9.41 -12.34
N GLU A 161 -4.45 10.28 -13.20
CA GLU A 161 -4.94 11.66 -13.33
C GLU A 161 -6.32 11.75 -14.02
N SER A 162 -6.73 10.66 -14.69
CA SER A 162 -8.08 10.48 -15.23
C SER A 162 -8.76 9.31 -14.51
N PRO A 163 -10.07 9.36 -14.24
CA PRO A 163 -10.79 8.23 -13.64
C PRO A 163 -10.64 6.96 -14.47
N LEU A 164 -10.44 5.83 -13.80
CA LEU A 164 -10.47 4.50 -14.42
C LEU A 164 -11.92 4.01 -14.49
N ASP A 165 -12.23 3.22 -15.52
CA ASP A 165 -13.56 2.68 -15.77
C ASP A 165 -13.59 1.16 -15.54
N PHE A 166 -14.38 0.74 -14.57
CA PHE A 166 -14.57 -0.65 -14.18
C PHE A 166 -15.92 -0.82 -13.46
N PRO A 167 -16.51 -2.02 -13.46
CA PRO A 167 -17.75 -2.28 -12.74
C PRO A 167 -17.50 -2.17 -11.23
N GLY A 168 -18.34 -1.40 -10.54
CA GLY A 168 -18.12 -1.08 -9.13
C GLY A 168 -18.24 -2.26 -8.16
N ASP A 169 -18.76 -3.39 -8.63
CA ASP A 169 -18.91 -4.65 -7.88
C ASP A 169 -17.90 -5.74 -8.32
N LEU A 170 -16.99 -5.41 -9.25
CA LEU A 170 -15.98 -6.33 -9.79
C LEU A 170 -16.57 -7.67 -10.29
N THR A 171 -17.75 -7.66 -10.89
CA THR A 171 -18.40 -8.90 -11.37
C THR A 171 -17.72 -9.52 -12.60
N GLY A 172 -17.86 -10.85 -12.74
CA GLY A 172 -17.29 -11.62 -13.85
C GLY A 172 -15.76 -11.63 -13.80
N ASP A 173 -15.10 -11.48 -14.96
CA ASP A 173 -13.63 -11.47 -15.06
C ASP A 173 -12.96 -10.38 -14.21
N TRP A 174 -13.69 -9.31 -13.86
CA TRP A 174 -13.16 -8.26 -12.98
C TRP A 174 -12.92 -8.73 -11.54
N SER A 175 -13.51 -9.86 -11.15
CA SER A 175 -13.24 -10.50 -9.86
C SER A 175 -11.90 -11.22 -9.84
N LEU A 176 -11.29 -11.47 -11.00
CA LEU A 176 -10.00 -12.15 -11.11
C LEU A 176 -8.87 -11.11 -11.11
N ALA A 177 -7.90 -11.30 -10.20
CA ALA A 177 -6.80 -10.38 -9.98
C ALA A 177 -5.98 -10.12 -11.25
N SER A 178 -5.65 -11.17 -12.02
CA SER A 178 -4.86 -11.03 -13.25
C SER A 178 -5.55 -10.19 -14.31
N ASP A 179 -6.86 -10.41 -14.50
CA ASP A 179 -7.64 -9.74 -15.53
C ASP A 179 -7.93 -8.29 -15.13
N LEU A 180 -8.26 -8.05 -13.87
CA LEU A 180 -8.41 -6.71 -13.31
C LEU A 180 -7.13 -5.89 -13.46
N VAL A 181 -5.99 -6.44 -13.02
CA VAL A 181 -4.69 -5.76 -13.12
C VAL A 181 -4.36 -5.45 -14.58
N GLY A 182 -4.50 -6.43 -15.48
CA GLY A 182 -4.23 -6.24 -16.90
C GLY A 182 -5.10 -5.15 -17.53
N ARG A 183 -6.40 -5.14 -17.25
CA ARG A 183 -7.36 -4.17 -17.81
C ARG A 183 -7.09 -2.76 -17.30
N LEU A 184 -6.96 -2.57 -15.99
CA LEU A 184 -6.73 -1.26 -15.38
C LEU A 184 -5.36 -0.67 -15.77
N ARG A 185 -4.33 -1.51 -15.80
CA ARG A 185 -3.00 -1.11 -16.27
C ARG A 185 -3.01 -0.67 -17.73
N ASN A 186 -3.65 -1.43 -18.61
CA ASN A 186 -3.76 -1.06 -20.01
C ASN A 186 -4.54 0.25 -20.18
N GLN A 187 -5.62 0.44 -19.42
CA GLN A 187 -6.39 1.69 -19.43
C GLN A 187 -5.54 2.88 -18.99
N GLY A 188 -4.86 2.80 -17.85
CA GLY A 188 -4.03 3.89 -17.32
C GLY A 188 -2.83 4.23 -18.21
N LEU A 189 -2.16 3.21 -18.74
CA LEU A 189 -1.04 3.41 -19.68
C LEU A 189 -1.48 3.97 -21.03
N SER A 190 -2.72 3.73 -21.46
CA SER A 190 -3.25 4.28 -22.72
C SER A 190 -3.95 5.63 -22.57
N ALA A 191 -4.41 5.98 -21.36
CA ALA A 191 -5.11 7.23 -21.09
C ALA A 191 -4.20 8.46 -21.23
N LYS A 192 -4.79 9.66 -21.33
CA LYS A 192 -4.03 10.90 -21.26
C LYS A 192 -3.72 11.23 -19.79
N GLY A 193 -2.48 11.60 -19.49
CA GLY A 193 -2.04 11.99 -18.14
C GLY A 193 -1.28 10.88 -17.41
N GLY A 194 -0.89 11.21 -16.18
CA GLY A 194 -0.10 10.37 -15.30
C GLY A 194 -0.84 9.13 -14.82
N TYR A 195 -0.07 8.05 -14.68
CA TYR A 195 -0.51 6.78 -14.13
C TYR A 195 0.62 6.18 -13.28
N ALA A 196 0.29 5.62 -12.12
CA ALA A 196 1.26 5.01 -11.24
C ALA A 196 0.66 3.82 -10.47
N GLU A 197 1.53 2.89 -10.08
CA GLU A 197 1.17 1.71 -9.29
C GLU A 197 2.14 1.53 -8.13
N ALA A 198 1.66 1.00 -7.01
CA ALA A 198 2.47 0.55 -5.88
C ALA A 198 1.82 -0.68 -5.24
N GLU A 199 2.61 -1.50 -4.56
CA GLU A 199 2.11 -2.71 -3.90
C GLU A 199 2.77 -2.91 -2.53
N VAL A 200 2.04 -3.53 -1.61
CA VAL A 200 2.56 -4.00 -0.33
C VAL A 200 1.97 -5.36 -0.02
N GLU A 201 2.81 -6.30 0.40
CA GLU A 201 2.35 -7.59 0.92
C GLU A 201 1.95 -7.44 2.39
N VAL A 202 0.75 -7.91 2.73
CA VAL A 202 0.23 -7.93 4.10
C VAL A 202 0.08 -9.39 4.53
N VAL A 203 0.62 -9.72 5.71
CA VAL A 203 0.47 -11.07 6.27
C VAL A 203 -0.59 -11.02 7.35
N THR A 204 -1.54 -11.94 7.32
CA THR A 204 -2.62 -12.06 8.32
C THR A 204 -2.54 -13.41 9.03
N GLY A 205 -3.03 -13.46 10.27
CA GLY A 205 -3.03 -14.68 11.09
C GLY A 205 -3.94 -14.59 12.30
N PRO A 206 -4.08 -15.69 13.06
CA PRO A 206 -4.85 -15.71 14.32
C PRO A 206 -4.23 -14.88 15.46
#